data_AF-A0A6J1LYV2-F1
#
_entry.id   AF-A0A6J1LYV2-F1
#
_cell.length_a   1.000
_cell.length_b   1.000
_cell.length_c   1.000
_cell.angle_alpha   90.00
_cell.angle_beta   90.00
_cell.angle_gamma   90.00
#
_symmetry.space_group_name_H-M   'P 1'
#
loop_
_entity.id
_entity.type
_entity.pdbx_description
1 polymer ?
#
loop_
_entity_poly.entity_id
_entity_poly.type
_entity_poly.pdbx_seq_one_letter_code
_entity_poly.pdbx_strand_id
1 'polypeptide(L)'
;MFLNDIGQPLILNSKKTYGPYEQHNGPMLLTSAAFQDHIVPTSWCGRIIGSAHDVARFQGQNEYYGPAILYYLKNDCIRSLIADNLSGYLDFIPKSGATFHRAIGNGIDVLYFDDLCYASEEDEALAQREYIYAFIQLIRPKYLYGLRQDKLPKYLLDLCA
;
A
#
# COMPACT_ATOMS: atom_id res chain seq x y z
N MET A 1 -6.60 -1.71 -7.22
CA MET A 1 -6.86 -0.91 -6.00
C MET A 1 -7.15 0.52 -6.42
N PHE A 2 -8.17 1.16 -5.85
CA PHE A 2 -8.59 2.51 -6.22
C PHE A 2 -8.44 3.47 -5.05
N LEU A 3 -8.04 4.71 -5.32
CA LEU A 3 -8.00 5.77 -4.32
C LEU A 3 -9.33 6.53 -4.29
N ASN A 4 -9.86 6.81 -3.09
CA ASN A 4 -10.99 7.74 -2.95
C ASN A 4 -10.52 9.21 -2.95
N ASP A 5 -11.45 10.14 -2.76
CA ASP A 5 -11.21 11.58 -2.83
C ASP A 5 -10.22 12.11 -1.77
N ILE A 6 -10.02 11.36 -0.69
CA ILE A 6 -9.05 11.69 0.37
C ILE A 6 -7.77 10.84 0.30
N GLY A 7 -7.59 10.05 -0.76
CA GLY A 7 -6.39 9.26 -1.01
C GLY A 7 -6.33 7.93 -0.25
N GLN A 8 -7.44 7.46 0.31
CA GLN A 8 -7.49 6.14 0.95
C GLN A 8 -7.61 5.04 -0.11
N PRO A 9 -6.79 3.98 -0.02
CA PRO A 9 -6.87 2.83 -0.91
C PRO A 9 -8.06 1.92 -0.57
N LEU A 10 -8.75 1.41 -1.60
CA LEU A 10 -9.70 0.30 -1.48
C LEU A 10 -9.53 -0.73 -2.60
N ILE A 11 -9.60 -2.01 -2.22
CA ILE A 11 -9.74 -3.13 -3.15
C ILE A 11 -11.23 -3.45 -3.34
N LEU A 12 -11.69 -3.46 -4.59
CA LEU A 12 -13.09 -3.76 -4.90
C LEU A 12 -13.25 -5.27 -5.20
N ASN A 13 -14.14 -5.91 -4.46
CA ASN A 13 -14.48 -7.32 -4.57
C ASN A 13 -15.46 -7.54 -5.72
N SER A 14 -15.08 -8.40 -6.66
CA SER A 14 -15.89 -8.70 -7.84
C SER A 14 -17.27 -9.31 -7.54
N LYS A 15 -17.45 -9.90 -6.36
CA LYS A 15 -18.71 -10.52 -5.91
C LYS A 15 -19.62 -9.54 -5.14
N LYS A 16 -19.14 -8.34 -4.80
CA LYS A 16 -19.92 -7.33 -4.09
C LYS A 16 -20.57 -6.38 -5.09
N THR A 17 -21.85 -6.10 -4.89
CA THR A 17 -22.53 -4.99 -5.57
C THR A 17 -22.26 -3.72 -4.76
N TYR A 18 -21.64 -2.72 -5.39
CA TYR A 18 -21.31 -1.44 -4.76
C TYR A 18 -22.37 -0.40 -5.09
N GLY A 19 -22.97 0.20 -4.07
CA GLY A 19 -23.88 1.33 -4.24
C GLY A 19 -23.16 2.59 -4.70
N PRO A 20 -23.88 3.65 -5.12
CA PRO A 20 -23.28 4.89 -5.63
C PRO A 20 -22.30 5.57 -4.66
N TYR A 21 -22.48 5.37 -3.36
CA TYR A 21 -21.64 5.92 -2.29
C TYR A 21 -20.48 5.02 -1.87
N GLU A 22 -20.47 3.76 -2.32
CA GLU A 22 -19.42 2.78 -2.03
C GLU A 22 -18.52 2.55 -3.26
N GLN A 23 -18.84 3.15 -4.40
CA GLN A 23 -18.02 3.08 -5.60
C GLN A 23 -16.85 4.05 -5.49
N HIS A 24 -15.67 3.58 -5.92
CA HIS A 24 -14.45 4.38 -5.94
C HIS A 24 -14.21 4.89 -7.36
N ASN A 25 -14.34 6.20 -7.56
CA ASN A 25 -14.24 6.82 -8.88
C ASN A 25 -12.85 7.39 -9.18
N GLY A 26 -11.97 7.40 -8.18
CA GLY A 26 -10.63 7.97 -8.26
C GLY A 26 -9.61 7.10 -9.02
N PRO A 27 -8.35 7.51 -9.06
CA PRO A 27 -7.31 6.82 -9.84
C PRO A 27 -7.08 5.40 -9.33
N MET A 28 -6.68 4.52 -10.25
CA MET A 28 -6.23 3.18 -9.93
C MET A 28 -4.75 3.24 -9.51
N LEU A 29 -4.44 2.77 -8.30
CA LEU A 29 -3.06 2.61 -7.84
C LEU A 29 -2.62 1.16 -8.10
N LEU A 30 -1.55 1.01 -8.87
CA LEU A 30 -0.95 -0.28 -9.18
C LEU A 30 -0.07 -0.72 -8.00
N THR A 31 -0.60 -1.64 -7.20
CA THR A 31 0.14 -2.37 -6.17
C THR A 31 0.08 -3.86 -6.48
N SER A 32 0.89 -4.69 -5.84
CA SER A 32 0.81 -6.15 -5.92
C SER A 32 -0.60 -6.65 -5.55
N ALA A 33 -1.27 -5.99 -4.60
CA ALA A 33 -2.66 -6.25 -4.24
C ALA A 33 -3.67 -5.83 -5.34
N ALA A 34 -3.29 -4.91 -6.23
CA ALA A 34 -4.12 -4.42 -7.33
C ALA A 34 -4.18 -5.35 -8.57
N PHE A 35 -3.49 -6.48 -8.58
CA PHE A 35 -3.44 -7.40 -9.74
C PHE A 35 -4.34 -8.66 -9.62
N GLN A 36 -5.14 -8.81 -8.56
CA GLN A 36 -6.04 -9.96 -8.36
C GLN A 36 -7.50 -9.65 -8.73
N ASP A 37 -8.05 -10.22 -9.81
CA ASP A 37 -9.49 -10.26 -10.17
C ASP A 37 -10.33 -9.01 -9.83
N HIS A 38 -9.82 -7.81 -10.15
CA HIS A 38 -10.48 -6.54 -9.81
C HIS A 38 -11.56 -6.18 -10.83
N ILE A 39 -12.67 -5.62 -10.33
CA ILE A 39 -13.64 -4.92 -11.19
C ILE A 39 -13.20 -3.47 -11.36
N VAL A 40 -13.21 -2.99 -12.60
CA VAL A 40 -13.07 -1.57 -12.92
C VAL A 40 -14.44 -0.89 -12.76
N PRO A 41 -14.59 0.11 -11.87
CA PRO A 41 -15.83 0.86 -11.72
C PRO A 41 -16.25 1.51 -13.03
N THR A 42 -17.55 1.51 -13.31
CA THR A 42 -18.14 2.17 -14.49
C THR A 42 -17.85 3.68 -14.52
N SER A 43 -17.79 4.30 -13.35
CA SER A 43 -17.49 5.72 -13.13
C SER A 43 -16.01 6.00 -12.84
N TRP A 44 -15.10 5.07 -13.14
CA TRP A 44 -13.66 5.27 -13.00
C TRP A 44 -13.16 6.41 -13.89
N CYS A 45 -12.30 7.28 -13.36
CA CYS A 45 -11.75 8.43 -14.08
C CYS A 45 -10.65 8.10 -15.12
N GLY A 46 -10.30 6.83 -15.32
CA GLY A 46 -9.32 6.40 -16.33
C GLY A 46 -7.86 6.69 -15.99
N ARG A 47 -7.57 7.21 -14.80
CA ARG A 47 -6.20 7.55 -14.36
C ARG A 47 -5.54 6.37 -13.65
N ILE A 48 -4.28 6.10 -13.98
CA ILE A 48 -3.45 5.06 -13.39
C ILE A 48 -2.24 5.71 -12.73
N ILE A 49 -1.91 5.25 -11.52
CA ILE A 49 -0.72 5.63 -10.76
C ILE A 49 0.07 4.35 -10.50
N GLY A 50 1.35 4.34 -10.81
CA GLY A 50 2.23 3.21 -10.56
C GLY A 50 3.66 3.53 -10.99
N SER A 51 4.61 2.66 -10.66
CA SER A 51 5.93 2.75 -11.26
C SER A 51 5.84 2.51 -12.77
N ALA A 52 6.83 2.98 -13.54
CA ALA A 52 6.89 2.70 -14.98
C ALA A 52 6.82 1.18 -15.28
N HIS A 53 7.39 0.36 -14.39
CA HIS A 53 7.35 -1.10 -14.48
C HIS A 53 5.96 -1.66 -14.25
N ASP A 54 5.24 -1.20 -13.21
CA ASP A 54 3.89 -1.67 -12.91
C ASP A 54 2.90 -1.29 -14.02
N VAL A 55 3.06 -0.10 -14.61
CA VAL A 55 2.26 0.32 -15.76
C VAL A 55 2.51 -0.58 -16.96
N ALA A 56 3.77 -0.95 -17.24
CA ALA A 56 4.09 -1.90 -18.31
C ALA A 56 3.52 -3.31 -18.03
N ARG A 57 3.58 -3.78 -16.78
CA ARG A 57 2.95 -5.03 -16.35
C ARG A 57 1.43 -4.99 -16.55
N PHE A 58 0.77 -3.90 -16.14
CA PHE A 58 -0.66 -3.71 -16.34
C PHE A 58 -1.05 -3.71 -17.83
N GLN A 59 -0.17 -3.24 -18.71
CA GLN A 59 -0.33 -3.31 -20.16
C GLN A 59 0.02 -4.68 -20.77
N GLY A 60 0.27 -5.71 -19.94
CA GLY A 60 0.48 -7.09 -20.36
C GLY A 60 1.93 -7.43 -20.76
N GLN A 61 2.92 -6.66 -20.32
CA GLN A 61 4.30 -6.79 -20.82
C GLN A 61 5.30 -7.53 -19.92
N ASN A 62 4.97 -8.03 -18.72
CA ASN A 62 5.89 -8.89 -17.95
C ASN A 62 5.31 -9.47 -16.65
N GLU A 63 5.84 -10.61 -16.21
CA GLU A 63 5.75 -11.10 -14.82
C GLU A 63 7.05 -10.76 -14.09
N TYR A 64 6.99 -9.96 -13.02
CA TYR A 64 8.17 -9.60 -12.24
C TYR A 64 7.84 -9.38 -10.76
N TYR A 65 8.73 -9.86 -9.88
CA TYR A 65 8.74 -9.61 -8.44
C TYR A 65 9.72 -8.46 -8.18
N GLY A 66 9.20 -7.22 -8.17
CA GLY A 66 10.00 -6.00 -8.02
C GLY A 66 10.35 -5.64 -6.58
N PRO A 67 11.25 -4.65 -6.38
CA PRO A 67 11.60 -4.15 -5.05
C PRO A 67 10.40 -3.53 -4.33
N ALA A 68 10.53 -3.29 -3.03
CA ALA A 68 9.52 -2.58 -2.25
C ALA A 68 9.15 -1.23 -2.90
N ILE A 69 7.85 -0.99 -3.07
CA ILE A 69 7.32 0.23 -3.68
C ILE A 69 6.61 1.04 -2.61
N LEU A 70 7.07 2.28 -2.43
CA LEU A 70 6.49 3.21 -1.47
C LEU A 70 5.80 4.35 -2.20
N TYR A 71 4.51 4.53 -1.92
CA TYR A 71 3.75 5.67 -2.41
C TYR A 71 3.51 6.65 -1.26
N TYR A 72 3.98 7.88 -1.42
CA TYR A 72 3.70 8.97 -0.50
C TYR A 72 2.59 9.85 -1.06
N LEU A 73 1.43 9.83 -0.42
CA LEU A 73 0.27 10.64 -0.76
C LEU A 73 0.10 11.73 0.29
N LYS A 74 0.05 12.98 -0.16
CA LYS A 74 -0.13 14.13 0.72
C LYS A 74 -1.23 15.03 0.20
N ASN A 75 -2.21 15.31 1.05
CA ASN A 75 -3.13 16.43 0.88
C ASN A 75 -2.96 17.42 2.06
N ASP A 76 -3.82 18.44 2.14
CA ASP A 76 -3.72 19.49 3.16
C ASP A 76 -3.98 18.98 4.59
N CYS A 77 -4.59 17.80 4.73
CA CYS A 77 -5.02 17.25 6.01
C CYS A 77 -4.28 15.98 6.43
N ILE A 78 -3.84 15.15 5.48
CA ILE A 78 -3.38 13.79 5.69
C ILE A 78 -2.11 13.52 4.87
N ARG A 79 -1.13 12.92 5.53
CA ARG A 79 0.06 12.32 4.92
C ARG A 79 -0.03 10.80 5.04
N SER A 80 -0.30 10.15 3.92
CA SER A 80 -0.39 8.71 3.83
C SER A 80 0.84 8.11 3.17
N LEU A 81 1.29 6.99 3.70
CA LEU A 81 2.29 6.14 3.08
C LEU A 81 1.65 4.79 2.75
N ILE A 82 1.80 4.34 1.51
CA ILE A 82 1.38 2.99 1.09
C ILE A 82 2.65 2.22 0.77
N ALA A 83 2.88 1.15 1.52
CA ALA A 83 4.05 0.31 1.39
C ALA A 83 3.67 -1.04 0.77
N ASP A 84 4.04 -1.20 -0.49
CA ASP A 84 3.76 -2.40 -1.26
C ASP A 84 5.02 -3.26 -1.38
N ASN A 85 4.85 -4.58 -1.28
CA ASN A 85 5.92 -5.56 -1.33
C ASN A 85 7.13 -5.21 -0.44
N LEU A 86 6.90 -4.91 0.85
CA LEU A 86 7.97 -4.77 1.84
C LEU A 86 8.63 -6.14 2.08
N SER A 87 9.45 -6.61 1.14
CA SER A 87 10.21 -7.85 1.21
C SER A 87 11.71 -7.52 1.12
N GLY A 88 12.49 -7.97 2.10
CA GLY A 88 13.95 -7.78 2.12
C GLY A 88 14.44 -6.66 3.05
N TYR A 89 15.73 -6.38 2.97
CA TYR A 89 16.42 -5.46 3.88
C TYR A 89 15.93 -4.01 3.72
N LEU A 90 15.71 -3.31 4.84
CA LEU A 90 15.34 -1.88 4.86
C LEU A 90 16.53 -0.94 4.56
N ASP A 91 17.54 -1.42 3.83
CA ASP A 91 18.76 -0.69 3.51
C ASP A 91 18.53 0.40 2.45
N PHE A 92 17.38 0.39 1.76
CA PHE A 92 16.95 1.48 0.91
C PHE A 92 16.71 2.76 1.71
N ILE A 93 16.31 2.67 2.98
CA ILE A 93 15.98 3.84 3.81
C ILE A 93 17.14 4.82 3.91
N PRO A 94 18.36 4.43 4.32
CA PRO A 94 19.51 5.35 4.32
C PRO A 94 19.97 5.78 2.91
N LYS A 95 19.66 4.99 1.87
CA LYS A 95 20.05 5.25 0.48
C LYS A 95 19.05 6.15 -0.28
N SER A 96 17.85 6.34 0.26
CA SER A 96 16.78 7.14 -0.33
C SER A 96 17.15 8.62 -0.44
N GLY A 97 16.51 9.31 -1.38
CA GLY A 97 16.73 10.74 -1.58
C GLY A 97 16.12 11.64 -0.50
N ALA A 98 16.56 12.90 -0.45
CA ALA A 98 16.12 13.89 0.53
C ALA A 98 14.60 14.09 0.61
N THR A 99 13.87 13.91 -0.51
CA THR A 99 12.40 13.99 -0.54
C THR A 99 11.76 12.92 0.35
N PHE A 100 12.30 11.70 0.33
CA PHE A 100 11.82 10.60 1.15
C PHE A 100 12.11 10.84 2.63
N HIS A 101 13.33 11.24 2.97
CA HIS A 101 13.68 11.56 4.36
C HIS A 101 12.87 12.73 4.91
N ARG A 102 12.60 13.75 4.09
CA ARG A 102 11.71 14.85 4.47
C ARG A 102 10.27 14.37 4.67
N ALA A 103 9.77 13.46 3.83
CA ALA A 103 8.44 12.90 3.97
C ALA A 103 8.28 12.16 5.30
N ILE A 104 9.23 11.28 5.65
CA ILE A 104 9.25 10.58 6.95
C ILE A 104 9.45 11.55 8.11
N GLY A 105 10.39 12.49 7.99
CA GLY A 105 10.70 13.46 9.05
C GLY A 105 9.55 14.40 9.39
N ASN A 106 8.64 14.65 8.45
CA ASN A 106 7.41 15.37 8.71
C ASN A 106 6.38 14.54 9.51
N GLY A 107 6.56 13.23 9.60
CA GLY A 107 5.62 12.29 10.17
C GLY A 107 4.61 11.76 9.16
N ILE A 108 4.15 10.53 9.39
CA ILE A 108 3.15 9.83 8.60
C ILE A 108 1.88 9.71 9.45
N ASP A 109 0.75 10.21 8.93
CA ASP A 109 -0.51 10.12 9.65
C ASP A 109 -1.13 8.73 9.49
N VAL A 110 -1.09 8.17 8.28
CA VAL A 110 -1.65 6.84 8.00
C VAL A 110 -0.66 6.00 7.19
N LEU A 111 -0.36 4.80 7.66
CA LEU A 111 0.41 3.80 6.93
C LEU A 111 -0.51 2.66 6.48
N TYR A 112 -0.51 2.39 5.18
CA TYR A 112 -1.07 1.19 4.58
C TYR A 112 0.07 0.27 4.15
N PHE A 113 -0.05 -1.03 4.33
CA PHE A 113 0.94 -1.98 3.82
C PHE A 113 0.31 -3.26 3.30
N ASP A 114 0.99 -3.93 2.36
CA ASP A 114 0.57 -5.26 1.92
C ASP A 114 0.81 -6.30 3.03
N ASP A 115 -0.28 -6.78 3.61
CA ASP A 115 -0.35 -7.68 4.76
C ASP A 115 -0.61 -9.14 4.36
N LEU A 116 -0.35 -9.50 3.10
CA LEU A 116 -0.46 -10.89 2.63
C LEU A 116 0.40 -11.87 3.43
N CYS A 117 1.56 -11.46 3.94
CA CYS A 117 2.44 -12.30 4.76
C CYS A 117 1.80 -12.78 6.07
N TYR A 118 0.71 -12.14 6.50
CA TYR A 118 -0.05 -12.57 7.67
C TYR A 118 -1.05 -13.70 7.36
N ALA A 119 -1.18 -14.11 6.10
CA ALA A 119 -2.02 -15.24 5.69
C ALA A 119 -1.27 -16.58 5.57
N SER A 120 0.07 -16.58 5.62
CA SER A 120 0.92 -17.77 5.49
C SER A 120 1.86 -17.90 6.69
N GLU A 121 2.11 -19.13 7.15
CA GLU A 121 3.05 -19.45 8.23
C GLU A 121 4.41 -19.96 7.70
N GLU A 122 4.68 -19.79 6.41
CA GLU A 122 5.96 -20.14 5.79
C GLU A 122 7.10 -19.21 6.26
N ASP A 123 8.33 -19.71 6.25
CA ASP A 123 9.52 -18.98 6.76
C ASP A 123 9.73 -17.63 6.05
N GLU A 124 9.47 -17.54 4.74
CA GLU A 124 9.57 -16.29 3.98
C GLU A 124 8.56 -15.24 4.47
N ALA A 125 7.34 -15.68 4.79
CA ALA A 125 6.32 -14.82 5.35
C ALA A 125 6.70 -14.35 6.76
N LEU A 126 7.30 -15.22 7.58
CA LEU A 126 7.81 -14.86 8.90
C LEU A 126 8.92 -13.80 8.82
N ALA A 127 9.89 -13.97 7.92
CA ALA A 127 10.93 -12.96 7.70
C ALA A 127 10.34 -11.62 7.23
N GLN A 128 9.32 -11.66 6.37
CA GLN A 128 8.63 -10.45 5.91
C GLN A 128 7.95 -9.68 7.07
N ARG A 129 7.34 -10.40 8.02
CA ARG A 129 6.71 -9.80 9.22
C ARG A 129 7.73 -9.03 10.07
N GLU A 130 8.98 -9.51 10.17
CA GLU A 130 10.05 -8.82 10.91
C GLU A 130 10.43 -7.48 10.24
N TYR A 131 10.56 -7.46 8.91
CA TYR A 131 10.85 -6.23 8.17
C TYR A 131 9.71 -5.21 8.29
N ILE A 132 8.46 -5.68 8.24
CA ILE A 132 7.28 -4.84 8.44
C ILE A 132 7.27 -4.25 9.86
N TYR A 133 7.54 -5.07 10.88
CA TYR A 133 7.63 -4.61 12.26
C TYR A 133 8.68 -3.50 12.42
N ALA A 134 9.91 -3.75 11.92
CA ALA A 134 11.00 -2.78 12.00
C ALA A 134 10.67 -1.47 11.25
N PHE A 135 10.02 -1.59 10.09
CA PHE A 135 9.60 -0.44 9.30
C PHE A 135 8.55 0.39 10.04
N ILE A 136 7.50 -0.24 10.59
CA ILE A 136 6.46 0.44 11.36
C ILE A 136 7.05 1.10 12.61
N GLN A 137 7.96 0.42 13.31
CA GLN A 137 8.63 0.96 14.49
C GLN A 137 9.47 2.20 14.16
N LEU A 138 10.05 2.27 12.96
CA LEU A 138 10.80 3.44 12.50
C LEU A 138 9.87 4.60 12.11
N ILE A 139 8.81 4.31 11.36
CA ILE A 139 7.90 5.32 10.82
C ILE A 139 6.97 5.90 11.89
N ARG A 140 6.54 5.07 12.85
CA ARG A 140 5.58 5.39 13.92
C ARG A 140 4.37 6.18 13.42
N PRO A 141 3.56 5.59 12.52
CA PRO A 141 2.37 6.26 12.02
C PRO A 141 1.32 6.46 13.14
N LYS A 142 0.38 7.39 12.96
CA LYS A 142 -0.76 7.53 13.89
C LYS A 142 -1.79 6.41 13.71
N TYR A 143 -1.99 5.98 12.46
CA TYR A 143 -2.91 4.90 12.11
C TYR A 143 -2.23 3.90 11.17
N LEU A 144 -2.56 2.62 11.35
CA LEU A 144 -2.01 1.51 10.59
C LEU A 144 -3.14 0.64 10.03
N TYR A 145 -3.08 0.31 8.74
CA TYR A 145 -4.05 -0.53 8.05
C TYR A 145 -3.38 -1.53 7.10
N GLY A 146 -3.92 -2.74 7.05
CA GLY A 146 -3.60 -3.71 6.01
C GLY A 146 -4.31 -3.38 4.71
N LEU A 147 -3.70 -3.74 3.57
CA LEU A 147 -4.34 -3.56 2.26
C LEU A 147 -5.33 -4.68 1.92
N ARG A 148 -5.14 -5.88 2.48
CA ARG A 148 -5.90 -7.09 2.13
C ARG A 148 -6.66 -7.67 3.31
N GLN A 149 -6.10 -7.66 4.52
CA GLN A 149 -6.76 -8.22 5.68
C GLN A 149 -7.40 -7.14 6.56
N ASP A 150 -8.56 -7.51 7.12
CA ASP A 150 -9.34 -6.59 7.95
C ASP A 150 -8.74 -6.40 9.36
N LYS A 151 -7.93 -7.36 9.83
CA LYS A 151 -7.43 -7.38 11.22
C LYS A 151 -5.93 -7.58 11.26
N LEU A 152 -5.24 -6.55 11.77
CA LEU A 152 -3.81 -6.60 12.04
C LEU A 152 -3.52 -7.13 13.46
N PRO A 153 -2.37 -7.78 13.66
CA PRO A 153 -1.93 -8.18 15.00
C PRO A 153 -1.79 -6.99 15.94
N LYS A 154 -2.20 -7.18 17.21
CA LYS A 154 -2.15 -6.13 18.23
C LYS A 154 -0.75 -5.53 18.42
N TYR A 155 0.29 -6.35 18.36
CA TYR A 155 1.66 -5.89 18.55
C TYR A 155 2.11 -4.87 17.49
N LEU A 156 1.51 -4.86 16.29
CA LEU A 156 1.78 -3.82 15.30
C LEU A 156 1.03 -2.53 15.63
N LEU A 157 -0.22 -2.65 16.08
CA LEU A 157 -1.06 -1.52 16.44
C LEU A 157 -0.45 -0.76 17.64
N ASP A 158 0.16 -1.47 18.57
CA ASP A 158 0.84 -0.91 19.74
C ASP A 158 2.10 -0.07 19.37
N LEU A 159 2.57 -0.10 18.11
CA LEU A 159 3.67 0.74 17.62
C LEU A 159 3.24 2.14 17.16
N CYS A 160 1.93 2.39 17.03
CA CYS A 160 1.41 3.68 16.58
C CYS A 160 1.69 4.80 17.61
N ALA A 161 1.82 6.03 17.12
CA ALA A 161 2.16 7.22 17.92
C ALA A 161 0.94 7.92 18.53
#